data_AF-A0ABD1ALF7-F1
#
_entry.id   AF-A0ABD1ALF7-F1
#
_cell.length_a   1.000
_cell.length_b   1.000
_cell.length_c   1.000
_cell.angle_alpha   90.00
_cell.angle_beta   90.00
_cell.angle_gamma   90.00
#
_symmetry.space_group_name_H-M   'P 1'
#
loop_
_entity.id
_entity.type
_entity.pdbx_description
1 polymer ?
#
loop_
_entity_poly.entity_id
_entity_poly.type
_entity_poly.pdbx_seq_one_letter_code
_entity_poly.pdbx_strand_id
1 'polypeptide(L)'
;MLVKALASGVILASGYMHVLPDSFFNLNSPCLPRNPWKKFPFTTFIAMISALFTLMVDSYGMSWHKKRMSKPQAMVVETLENGTKDLENENGNVVGEDAKSKLIRHQVIAQVLEMGIVVHSVVIGLAMGATDNKCTICSLIAALRFHQFFEGMGLGGCILQAQYEKKTRCIMVFFFSVTTPLGIVLGMLLQTVYIPTSQPALIVVGVLNACSAGLLNYMALVDLFGVDFLGPKLQGNMKVQSMAYVAVFLGAGGMSLMAKWA
;
A
#
# COMPACT_ATOMS: atom_id res chain seq x y z
N MET A 1 5.46 -13.31 10.55
CA MET A 1 4.47 -13.81 9.57
C MET A 1 3.05 -13.53 10.03
N LEU A 2 2.60 -14.06 11.18
CA LEU A 2 1.24 -13.83 11.68
C LEU A 2 0.90 -12.34 11.88
N VAL A 3 1.84 -11.54 12.41
CA VAL A 3 1.66 -10.08 12.55
C VAL A 3 1.48 -9.40 11.19
N LYS A 4 2.24 -9.82 10.17
CA LYS A 4 2.11 -9.30 8.80
C LYS A 4 0.78 -9.73 8.16
N ALA A 5 0.31 -10.95 8.43
CA ALA A 5 -1.00 -11.45 8.01
C ALA A 5 -2.16 -10.68 8.66
N LEU A 6 -2.04 -10.37 9.96
CA LEU A 6 -3.00 -9.52 10.65
C LEU A 6 -2.99 -8.10 10.07
N ALA A 7 -1.81 -7.51 9.89
CA ALA A 7 -1.66 -6.18 9.30
C ALA A 7 -2.24 -6.11 7.88
N SER A 8 -2.04 -7.12 7.03
CA SER A 8 -2.62 -7.14 5.68
C SER A 8 -4.15 -7.26 5.70
N GLY A 9 -4.72 -7.97 6.67
CA GLY A 9 -6.16 -7.95 6.94
C GLY A 9 -6.68 -6.55 7.32
N VAL A 10 -5.94 -5.83 8.17
CA VAL A 10 -6.27 -4.44 8.53
C VAL A 10 -6.20 -3.53 7.31
N ILE A 11 -5.12 -3.57 6.51
CA ILE A 11 -4.95 -2.76 5.30
C ILE A 11 -6.10 -2.99 4.31
N LEU A 12 -6.48 -4.25 4.08
CA LEU A 12 -7.61 -4.59 3.21
C LEU A 12 -8.91 -3.95 3.72
N ALA A 13 -9.17 -4.10 5.01
CA ALA A 13 -10.37 -3.54 5.62
C ALA A 13 -10.34 -2.00 5.67
N SER A 14 -9.17 -1.36 5.83
CA SER A 14 -9.03 0.09 5.67
C SER A 14 -9.50 0.53 4.28
N GLY A 15 -9.01 -0.13 3.23
CA GLY A 15 -9.42 0.16 1.85
C GLY A 15 -10.93 0.05 1.63
N TYR A 16 -11.55 -1.05 2.08
CA TYR A 16 -12.98 -1.31 1.85
C TYR A 16 -13.95 -0.61 2.81
N MET A 17 -13.61 -0.49 4.09
CA MET A 17 -14.54 -0.06 5.13
C MET A 17 -14.34 1.39 5.56
N HIS A 18 -13.18 1.98 5.29
CA HIS A 18 -12.87 3.36 5.68
C HIS A 18 -12.75 4.26 4.45
N VAL A 19 -11.83 3.95 3.55
CA VAL A 19 -11.48 4.87 2.45
C VAL A 19 -12.52 4.87 1.33
N LEU A 20 -13.01 3.68 0.95
CA LEU A 20 -13.97 3.56 -0.13
C LEU A 20 -15.33 4.22 0.22
N PRO A 21 -15.91 4.04 1.42
CA PRO A 21 -17.13 4.75 1.83
C PRO A 21 -16.96 6.27 1.87
N ASP A 22 -15.82 6.78 2.32
CA ASP A 22 -15.55 8.23 2.32
C ASP A 22 -15.52 8.80 0.90
N SER A 23 -14.96 8.06 -0.06
CA SER A 23 -15.06 8.45 -1.46
C SER A 23 -16.51 8.49 -1.95
N PHE A 24 -17.32 7.48 -1.61
CA PHE A 24 -18.72 7.45 -1.97
C PHE A 24 -19.49 8.64 -1.38
N PHE A 25 -19.25 8.97 -0.12
CA PHE A 25 -19.87 10.11 0.57
C PHE A 25 -19.56 11.42 -0.14
N ASN A 26 -18.30 11.64 -0.51
CA ASN A 26 -17.86 12.85 -1.20
C ASN A 26 -18.39 12.95 -2.64
N LEU A 27 -18.28 11.88 -3.43
CA LEU A 27 -18.67 11.90 -4.85
C LEU A 27 -20.19 11.78 -5.09
N ASN A 28 -20.96 11.27 -4.12
CA ASN A 28 -22.43 11.26 -4.18
C ASN A 28 -23.08 12.39 -3.37
N SER A 29 -22.30 13.33 -2.86
CA SER A 29 -22.79 14.45 -2.06
C SER A 29 -23.93 15.21 -2.78
N PRO A 30 -24.96 15.67 -2.05
CA PRO A 30 -26.02 16.50 -2.61
C PRO A 30 -25.52 17.82 -3.21
N CYS A 31 -24.33 18.29 -2.81
CA CYS A 31 -23.71 19.51 -3.33
C CYS A 31 -23.18 19.36 -4.78
N LEU A 32 -23.08 18.13 -5.30
CA LEU A 32 -22.63 17.85 -6.67
C LEU A 32 -23.81 17.73 -7.65
N PRO A 33 -23.64 18.19 -8.91
CA PRO A 33 -24.69 18.09 -9.91
C PRO A 33 -25.04 16.62 -10.20
N ARG A 34 -26.32 16.35 -10.45
CA ARG A 34 -26.84 14.98 -10.67
C ARG A 34 -26.16 14.28 -11.85
N ASN A 35 -25.74 15.04 -12.86
CA ASN A 35 -24.95 14.55 -13.98
C ASN A 35 -23.53 15.16 -13.91
N PRO A 36 -22.45 14.38 -14.07
CA PRO A 36 -22.38 12.92 -14.22
C PRO A 36 -22.36 12.15 -12.87
N TRP A 37 -22.11 12.83 -11.75
CA TRP A 37 -21.67 12.24 -10.49
C TRP A 37 -22.62 11.21 -9.87
N LYS A 38 -23.94 11.41 -9.98
CA LYS A 38 -24.94 10.49 -9.41
C LYS A 38 -25.40 9.40 -10.39
N LYS A 39 -24.99 9.46 -11.65
CA LYS A 39 -25.39 8.50 -12.69
C LYS A 39 -24.36 7.40 -12.92
N PHE A 40 -23.10 7.67 -12.59
CA PHE A 40 -22.00 6.75 -12.82
C PHE A 40 -21.23 6.52 -11.52
N PRO A 41 -20.87 5.27 -11.17
CA PRO A 41 -20.17 4.96 -9.93
C PRO A 41 -18.68 5.33 -10.04
N PHE A 42 -18.39 6.64 -10.00
CA PHE A 42 -17.03 7.17 -10.15
C PHE A 42 -16.07 6.62 -9.09
N THR A 43 -16.53 6.46 -7.85
CA THR A 43 -15.73 5.89 -6.76
C THR A 43 -15.13 4.54 -7.13
N THR A 44 -15.94 3.57 -7.53
CA THR A 44 -15.45 2.23 -7.87
C THR A 44 -14.69 2.19 -9.19
N PHE A 45 -15.11 3.02 -10.16
CA PHE A 45 -14.38 3.14 -11.43
C PHE A 45 -12.95 3.66 -11.20
N ILE A 46 -12.79 4.74 -10.45
CA ILE A 46 -11.48 5.31 -10.14
C ILE A 46 -10.66 4.35 -9.29
N ALA A 47 -11.25 3.69 -8.29
CA ALA A 47 -10.56 2.67 -7.49
C ALA A 47 -10.04 1.52 -8.37
N MET A 48 -10.83 1.04 -9.32
CA MET A 48 -10.42 0.01 -10.27
C MET A 48 -9.27 0.48 -11.17
N ILE A 49 -9.36 1.68 -11.75
CA ILE A 49 -8.28 2.26 -12.57
C ILE A 49 -7.01 2.44 -11.74
N SER A 50 -7.14 2.88 -10.49
CA SER A 50 -6.01 3.02 -9.58
C SER A 50 -5.34 1.67 -9.30
N ALA A 51 -6.11 0.60 -9.03
CA ALA A 51 -5.55 -0.73 -8.83
C ALA A 51 -4.82 -1.26 -10.08
N LEU A 52 -5.38 -1.04 -11.27
CA LEU A 52 -4.73 -1.40 -12.55
C LEU A 52 -3.46 -0.58 -12.79
N PHE A 53 -3.48 0.70 -12.43
CA PHE A 53 -2.31 1.56 -12.53
C PHE A 53 -1.21 1.11 -11.56
N THR A 54 -1.55 0.75 -10.32
CA THR A 54 -0.60 0.18 -9.36
C THR A 54 0.03 -1.11 -9.91
N LEU A 55 -0.78 -2.01 -10.47
CA LEU A 55 -0.28 -3.22 -11.14
C LEU A 55 0.69 -2.89 -12.29
N MET A 56 0.37 -1.87 -13.09
CA MET A 56 1.23 -1.43 -14.18
C MET A 56 2.58 -0.92 -13.65
N VAL A 57 2.57 -0.11 -12.59
CA VAL A 57 3.78 0.39 -11.92
C VAL A 57 4.63 -0.76 -11.38
N ASP A 58 4.02 -1.74 -10.71
CA ASP A 58 4.73 -2.92 -10.22
C ASP A 58 5.36 -3.74 -11.34
N SER A 59 4.58 -4.03 -12.39
CA SER A 59 5.02 -4.85 -13.51
C SER A 59 6.18 -4.19 -14.27
N TYR A 60 6.08 -2.88 -14.53
CA TYR A 60 7.16 -2.12 -15.14
C TYR A 60 8.36 -1.94 -14.22
N GLY A 61 8.15 -1.71 -12.92
CA GLY A 61 9.20 -1.65 -11.91
C GLY A 61 10.03 -2.93 -11.89
N MET A 62 9.35 -4.08 -11.83
CA MET A 62 9.99 -5.40 -11.91
C MET A 62 10.77 -5.59 -13.22
N SER A 63 10.16 -5.22 -14.34
CA SER A 63 10.78 -5.36 -15.68
C SER A 63 12.02 -4.48 -15.84
N TRP A 64 11.99 -3.24 -15.34
CA TRP A 64 13.13 -2.31 -15.38
C TRP A 64 14.28 -2.77 -14.50
N HIS A 65 13.98 -3.26 -13.29
CA HIS A 65 15.00 -3.76 -12.37
C HIS A 65 15.66 -5.03 -12.92
N LYS A 66 14.89 -5.93 -13.54
CA LYS A 66 15.41 -7.12 -14.23
C LYS A 66 16.36 -6.73 -15.37
N LYS A 67 15.94 -5.80 -16.26
CA LYS A 67 16.76 -5.34 -17.40
C LYS A 67 18.07 -4.66 -16.97
N ARG A 68 18.05 -3.83 -15.93
CA ARG A 68 19.28 -3.18 -15.41
C ARG A 68 20.28 -4.19 -14.84
N MET A 69 19.79 -5.32 -14.32
CA MET A 69 20.62 -6.36 -13.71
C MET A 69 21.07 -7.46 -14.69
N SER A 70 20.46 -7.58 -15.88
CA SER A 70 20.96 -8.43 -16.97
C SER A 70 22.10 -7.76 -17.77
N LYS A 71 22.20 -6.42 -17.74
CA LYS A 71 23.26 -5.66 -18.44
C LYS A 71 24.70 -5.76 -17.88
N PRO A 72 24.98 -6.04 -16.58
CA PRO A 72 26.36 -6.18 -16.10
C PRO A 72 27.03 -7.51 -16.48
N GLN A 73 26.24 -8.54 -16.83
CA GLN A 73 26.78 -9.90 -17.08
C GLN A 73 27.23 -10.11 -18.53
N ALA A 74 26.64 -9.42 -19.52
CA ALA A 74 27.06 -9.54 -20.91
C ALA A 74 28.49 -9.03 -21.16
N MET A 75 28.98 -8.08 -20.36
CA MET A 75 30.33 -7.50 -20.52
C MET A 75 31.43 -8.31 -19.80
N VAL A 76 31.08 -9.15 -18.83
CA VAL A 76 32.05 -9.96 -18.07
C VAL A 76 32.22 -11.36 -18.68
N VAL A 77 31.18 -11.90 -19.33
CA VAL A 77 31.23 -13.22 -19.98
C VAL A 77 32.17 -13.21 -21.19
N GLU A 78 32.21 -12.11 -21.96
CA GLU A 78 33.09 -12.00 -23.14
C GLU A 78 34.59 -11.95 -22.79
N THR A 79 34.95 -11.62 -21.54
CA THR A 79 36.36 -11.59 -21.09
C THR A 79 36.84 -12.93 -20.53
N LEU A 80 35.93 -13.85 -20.18
CA LEU A 80 36.26 -15.13 -19.54
C LEU A 80 36.26 -16.32 -20.52
N GLU A 81 35.73 -16.16 -21.74
CA GLU A 81 35.63 -17.27 -22.71
C GLU A 81 36.96 -17.74 -23.30
N ASN A 82 38.08 -17.07 -23.00
CA ASN A 82 39.40 -17.45 -23.53
C ASN A 82 40.25 -18.33 -22.58
N GLY A 83 39.65 -18.91 -21.53
CA GLY A 83 40.39 -19.72 -20.56
C GLY A 83 39.56 -20.86 -19.94
N THR A 84 39.63 -22.04 -20.56
CA THR A 84 39.54 -23.39 -19.96
C THR A 84 38.51 -23.68 -18.85
N LYS A 85 37.49 -24.48 -19.22
CA LYS A 85 36.74 -25.53 -18.46
C LYS A 85 36.09 -25.17 -17.11
N ASP A 86 34.79 -25.48 -16.98
CA ASP A 86 34.32 -26.60 -16.14
C ASP A 86 32.78 -26.75 -16.16
N LEU A 87 32.34 -27.99 -16.30
CA LEU A 87 30.95 -28.46 -16.23
C LEU A 87 30.50 -28.50 -14.76
N GLU A 88 30.27 -27.34 -14.14
CA GLU A 88 29.65 -27.27 -12.79
C GLU A 88 29.12 -25.86 -12.48
N ASN A 89 28.17 -25.32 -13.25
CA ASN A 89 27.56 -24.03 -12.86
C ASN A 89 26.15 -23.69 -13.35
N GLU A 90 25.35 -24.65 -13.83
CA GLU A 90 23.94 -24.34 -14.15
C GLU A 90 23.06 -24.25 -12.90
N ASN A 91 23.20 -25.16 -11.93
CA ASN A 91 22.36 -25.14 -10.72
C ASN A 91 22.68 -23.96 -9.77
N GLY A 92 23.95 -23.54 -9.68
CA GLY A 92 24.35 -22.41 -8.83
C GLY A 92 23.85 -21.06 -9.37
N ASN A 93 23.91 -20.89 -10.69
CA ASN A 93 23.49 -19.65 -11.35
C ASN A 93 21.96 -19.49 -11.33
N VAL A 94 21.21 -20.58 -11.52
CA VAL A 94 19.74 -20.59 -11.45
C VAL A 94 19.22 -20.29 -10.03
N VAL A 95 19.84 -20.85 -8.99
CA VAL A 95 19.46 -20.59 -7.59
C VAL A 95 19.80 -19.14 -7.19
N GLY A 96 20.92 -18.60 -7.67
CA GLY A 96 21.31 -17.21 -7.46
C GLY A 96 20.37 -16.20 -8.15
N GLU A 97 19.93 -16.49 -9.37
CA GLU A 97 18.96 -15.65 -10.09
C GLU A 97 17.58 -15.63 -9.42
N ASP A 98 17.08 -16.77 -8.92
CA ASP A 98 15.79 -16.85 -8.22
C ASP A 98 15.81 -16.06 -6.90
N ALA A 99 16.88 -16.18 -6.11
CA ALA A 99 17.04 -15.41 -4.88
C ALA A 99 17.11 -13.89 -5.14
N LYS A 100 17.83 -13.47 -6.18
CA LYS A 100 17.96 -12.06 -6.58
C LYS A 100 16.63 -11.51 -7.12
N SER A 101 15.90 -12.28 -7.93
CA SER A 101 14.58 -11.92 -8.43
C SER A 101 13.57 -11.72 -7.30
N LYS A 102 13.57 -12.63 -6.31
CA LYS A 102 12.77 -12.49 -5.10
C LYS A 102 13.11 -11.23 -4.33
N LEU A 103 14.39 -10.91 -4.13
CA LEU A 103 14.79 -9.70 -3.41
C LEU A 103 14.33 -8.42 -4.11
N ILE A 104 14.49 -8.34 -5.43
CA ILE A 104 13.98 -7.25 -6.26
C ILE A 104 12.45 -7.11 -6.11
N ARG A 105 11.72 -8.22 -6.10
CA ARG A 105 10.27 -8.21 -5.89
C ARG A 105 9.89 -7.57 -4.56
N HIS A 106 10.56 -7.95 -3.47
CA HIS A 106 10.30 -7.35 -2.16
C HIS A 106 10.65 -5.85 -2.12
N GLN A 107 11.68 -5.42 -2.85
CA GLN A 107 12.04 -4.00 -2.98
C GLN A 107 10.97 -3.19 -3.70
N VAL A 108 10.50 -3.66 -4.87
CA VAL A 108 9.43 -2.99 -5.62
C VAL A 108 8.16 -2.92 -4.77
N ILE A 109 7.75 -4.02 -4.15
CA ILE A 109 6.60 -4.06 -3.24
C ILE A 109 6.77 -3.04 -2.10
N ALA A 110 7.93 -2.98 -1.46
CA ALA A 110 8.16 -2.06 -0.35
C ALA A 110 8.08 -0.59 -0.78
N GLN A 111 8.56 -0.25 -1.97
CA GLN A 111 8.49 1.10 -2.54
C GLN A 111 7.07 1.50 -2.94
N VAL A 112 6.33 0.60 -3.60
CA VAL A 112 4.94 0.85 -3.98
C VAL A 112 4.05 0.94 -2.74
N LEU A 113 4.30 0.09 -1.74
CA LEU A 113 3.63 0.14 -0.45
C LEU A 113 3.85 1.46 0.27
N GLU A 114 5.10 1.93 0.33
CA GLU A 114 5.43 3.21 0.92
C GLU A 114 4.76 4.38 0.20
N MET A 115 4.82 4.43 -1.14
CA MET A 115 4.19 5.48 -1.93
C MET A 115 2.67 5.50 -1.70
N GLY A 116 2.05 4.33 -1.65
CA GLY A 116 0.63 4.16 -1.34
C GLY A 116 0.24 4.74 0.00
N ILE A 117 0.97 4.35 1.04
CA ILE A 117 0.74 4.83 2.41
C ILE A 117 0.99 6.34 2.50
N VAL A 118 2.01 6.88 1.83
CA VAL A 118 2.29 8.33 1.83
C VAL A 118 1.11 9.11 1.24
N VAL A 119 0.61 8.72 0.05
CA VAL A 119 -0.54 9.40 -0.56
C VAL A 119 -1.76 9.32 0.35
N HIS A 120 -2.05 8.13 0.87
CA HIS A 120 -3.18 7.90 1.77
C HIS A 120 -3.09 8.77 3.04
N SER A 121 -1.91 8.78 3.66
CA SER A 121 -1.62 9.50 4.90
C SER A 121 -1.77 11.02 4.77
N VAL A 122 -1.41 11.60 3.60
CA VAL A 122 -1.64 13.03 3.34
C VAL A 122 -3.13 13.34 3.28
N VAL A 123 -3.90 12.52 2.56
CA VAL A 123 -5.33 12.76 2.34
C VAL A 123 -6.09 12.66 3.66
N ILE A 124 -5.83 11.62 4.46
CA ILE A 124 -6.47 11.50 5.77
C ILE A 124 -6.04 12.63 6.71
N GLY A 125 -4.74 12.96 6.74
CA GLY A 125 -4.22 14.04 7.57
C GLY A 125 -4.91 15.37 7.25
N LEU A 126 -5.03 15.71 5.97
CA LEU A 126 -5.73 16.92 5.51
C LEU A 126 -7.19 16.93 5.96
N ALA A 127 -7.92 15.82 5.76
CA ALA A 127 -9.33 15.71 6.13
C ALA A 127 -9.54 15.84 7.64
N MET A 128 -8.69 15.19 8.44
CA MET A 128 -8.71 15.31 9.90
C MET A 128 -8.40 16.74 10.36
N GLY A 129 -7.36 17.37 9.80
CA GLY A 129 -6.97 18.73 10.18
C GLY A 129 -8.00 19.79 9.84
N ALA A 130 -8.86 19.54 8.84
CA ALA A 130 -9.95 20.43 8.44
C ALA A 130 -11.27 20.20 9.20
N THR A 131 -11.31 19.27 10.16
CA THR A 131 -12.53 18.93 10.92
C THR A 131 -12.58 19.71 12.24
N ASP A 132 -13.71 20.38 12.51
CA ASP A 132 -13.91 21.19 13.74
C ASP A 132 -14.65 20.47 14.89
N ASN A 133 -15.23 19.28 14.64
CA ASN A 133 -16.03 18.57 15.63
C ASN A 133 -15.16 17.70 16.56
N LYS A 134 -15.05 18.10 17.83
CA LYS A 134 -14.28 17.39 18.86
C LYS A 134 -14.64 15.90 19.00
N CYS A 135 -15.92 15.54 18.91
CA CYS A 135 -16.36 14.15 19.04
C CYS A 135 -15.87 13.30 17.85
N THR A 136 -15.99 13.85 16.64
CA THR A 136 -15.48 13.24 15.40
C THR A 136 -13.96 13.13 15.41
N ILE A 137 -13.26 14.17 15.86
CA ILE A 137 -11.79 14.18 15.96
C ILE A 137 -11.30 13.08 16.92
N CYS A 138 -11.89 12.95 18.12
CA CYS A 138 -11.48 11.91 19.06
C CYS A 138 -11.67 10.51 18.49
N SER A 139 -12.79 10.25 17.81
CA SER A 139 -13.05 8.96 17.21
C SER A 139 -12.11 8.66 16.04
N LEU A 140 -11.93 9.63 15.14
CA LEU A 140 -11.02 9.51 14.00
C LEU A 140 -9.57 9.33 14.45
N ILE A 141 -9.13 10.00 15.53
CA ILE A 141 -7.78 9.80 16.08
C ILE A 141 -7.64 8.37 16.62
N ALA A 142 -8.62 7.85 17.35
CA ALA A 142 -8.58 6.47 17.85
C ALA A 142 -8.50 5.47 16.68
N ALA A 143 -9.33 5.65 15.65
CA ALA A 143 -9.31 4.82 14.46
C ALA A 143 -7.99 4.93 13.67
N LEU A 144 -7.45 6.15 13.51
CA LEU A 144 -6.15 6.41 12.88
C LEU A 144 -5.01 5.72 13.62
N ARG A 145 -4.95 5.84 14.95
CA ARG A 145 -3.89 5.20 15.74
C ARG A 145 -3.91 3.69 15.56
N PHE A 146 -5.10 3.10 15.47
CA PHE A 146 -5.25 1.68 15.26
C PHE A 146 -4.77 1.27 13.86
N HIS A 147 -5.32 1.80 12.77
CA HIS A 147 -4.93 1.32 11.44
C HIS A 147 -3.53 1.77 11.03
N GLN A 148 -3.09 2.99 11.37
CA GLN A 148 -1.73 3.46 11.07
C GLN A 148 -0.68 2.60 11.77
N PHE A 149 -0.96 2.09 12.98
CA PHE A 149 -0.07 1.14 13.65
C PHE A 149 0.11 -0.16 12.85
N PHE A 150 -0.98 -0.73 12.34
CA PHE A 150 -0.92 -1.95 11.53
C PHE A 150 -0.34 -1.72 10.13
N GLU A 151 -0.62 -0.59 9.50
CA GLU A 151 0.03 -0.16 8.24
C GLU A 151 1.55 -0.03 8.42
N GLY A 152 1.99 0.55 9.54
CA GLY A 152 3.40 0.64 9.88
C GLY A 152 4.06 -0.72 10.11
N MET A 153 3.37 -1.66 10.75
CA MET A 153 3.85 -3.04 10.88
C MET A 153 3.92 -3.79 9.53
N GLY A 154 2.95 -3.56 8.64
CA GLY A 154 2.94 -4.09 7.28
C GLY A 154 4.13 -3.58 6.47
N LEU A 155 4.33 -2.26 6.45
CA LEU A 155 5.47 -1.60 5.79
C LEU A 155 6.80 -2.05 6.38
N GLY A 156 6.93 -2.08 7.72
CA GLY A 156 8.13 -2.56 8.40
C GLY A 156 8.49 -4.01 8.02
N GLY A 157 7.49 -4.88 7.87
CA GLY A 157 7.69 -6.24 7.37
C GLY A 157 8.24 -6.28 5.94
N CYS A 158 7.73 -5.44 5.05
CA CYS A 158 8.23 -5.33 3.67
C CYS A 158 9.65 -4.75 3.60
N ILE A 159 9.95 -3.71 4.39
CA ILE A 159 11.29 -3.11 4.45
C ILE A 159 12.34 -4.11 4.96
N LEU A 160 11.99 -4.94 5.96
CA LEU A 160 12.88 -5.99 6.45
C LEU A 160 13.14 -7.08 5.40
N GLN A 161 12.14 -7.42 4.57
CA GLN A 161 12.28 -8.40 3.49
C GLN A 161 13.05 -7.85 2.28
N ALA A 162 12.95 -6.54 2.02
CA ALA A 162 13.64 -5.87 0.92
C ALA A 162 15.16 -5.73 1.11
N GLN A 163 15.68 -6.04 2.31
CA GLN A 163 17.10 -5.96 2.69
C GLN A 163 17.78 -4.63 2.29
N TYR A 164 17.04 -3.53 2.40
CA TYR A 164 17.59 -2.20 2.13
C TYR A 164 18.72 -1.83 3.09
N GLU A 165 19.64 -1.00 2.57
CA GLU A 165 20.65 -0.32 3.38
C GLU A 165 20.00 0.49 4.51
N LYS A 166 20.75 0.67 5.60
CA LYS A 166 20.26 1.40 6.79
C LYS A 166 19.75 2.80 6.43
N LYS A 167 20.41 3.49 5.50
CA LYS A 167 20.02 4.83 5.03
C LYS A 167 18.61 4.82 4.43
N THR A 168 18.36 3.96 3.45
CA THR A 168 17.04 3.84 2.80
C THR A 168 15.98 3.44 3.81
N ARG A 169 16.27 2.48 4.69
CA ARG A 169 15.33 2.11 5.78
C ARG A 169 14.95 3.29 6.66
N CYS A 170 15.93 4.09 7.08
CA CYS A 170 15.66 5.28 7.89
C CYS A 170 14.84 6.33 7.13
N ILE A 171 15.15 6.56 5.85
CA ILE A 171 14.38 7.48 4.99
C ILE A 171 12.92 7.01 4.90
N MET A 172 12.69 5.72 4.70
CA MET A 172 11.32 5.22 4.54
C MET A 172 10.49 5.35 5.83
N VAL A 173 11.10 5.01 6.97
CA VAL A 173 10.47 5.17 8.28
C VAL A 173 10.20 6.64 8.60
N PHE A 174 11.11 7.54 8.20
CA PHE A 174 10.94 8.98 8.37
C PHE A 174 9.72 9.49 7.59
N PHE A 175 9.59 9.16 6.30
CA PHE A 175 8.44 9.57 5.50
C PHE A 175 7.13 9.02 6.08
N PHE A 176 7.08 7.73 6.41
CA PHE A 176 5.91 7.12 7.06
C PHE A 176 5.48 7.87 8.34
N SER A 177 6.44 8.31 9.16
CA SER A 177 6.16 8.95 10.44
C SER A 177 5.73 10.42 10.33
N VAL A 178 6.25 11.14 9.33
CA VAL A 178 6.08 12.60 9.21
C VAL A 178 4.89 12.99 8.33
N THR A 179 4.48 12.13 7.39
CA THR A 179 3.46 12.47 6.40
C THR A 179 2.09 12.74 7.02
N THR A 180 1.59 11.91 7.94
CA THR A 180 0.28 12.13 8.56
C THR A 180 0.25 13.40 9.42
N PRO A 181 1.23 13.66 10.32
CA PRO A 181 1.29 14.93 11.06
C PRO A 181 1.36 16.17 10.15
N LEU A 182 2.15 16.11 9.06
CA LEU A 182 2.21 17.21 8.09
C LEU A 182 0.87 17.42 7.39
N GLY A 183 0.17 16.35 7.03
CA GLY A 183 -1.20 16.41 6.48
C GLY A 183 -2.16 17.10 7.45
N ILE A 184 -2.12 16.77 8.75
CA ILE A 184 -2.95 17.40 9.79
C ILE A 184 -2.65 18.89 9.91
N VAL A 185 -1.37 19.26 9.98
CA VAL A 185 -0.95 20.67 10.03
C VAL A 185 -1.44 21.42 8.79
N LEU A 186 -1.29 20.83 7.60
CA LEU A 186 -1.77 21.43 6.37
C LEU A 186 -3.30 21.59 6.37
N GLY A 187 -4.04 20.60 6.89
CA GLY A 187 -5.50 20.66 7.05
C GLY A 187 -5.94 21.80 7.97
N MET A 188 -5.28 21.95 9.12
CA MET A 188 -5.55 23.05 10.06
C MET A 188 -5.23 24.43 9.45
N LEU A 189 -4.17 24.53 8.65
CA LEU A 189 -3.80 25.79 7.99
C LEU A 189 -4.81 26.18 6.90
N LEU A 190 -5.32 25.19 6.17
CA LEU A 190 -6.26 25.42 5.08
C LEU A 190 -7.71 25.58 5.56
N GLN A 191 -8.04 25.27 6.81
CA GLN A 191 -9.42 25.28 7.32
C GLN A 191 -10.15 26.64 7.16
N THR A 192 -9.41 27.76 7.09
CA THR A 192 -9.98 29.10 6.91
C THR A 192 -10.36 29.42 5.46
N VAL A 193 -9.79 28.69 4.48
CA VAL A 193 -10.01 28.89 3.04
C VAL A 193 -10.73 27.68 2.41
N TYR A 194 -10.61 26.51 3.03
CA TYR A 194 -11.17 25.26 2.58
C TYR A 194 -12.61 25.09 3.07
N ILE A 195 -13.55 25.14 2.13
CA ILE A 195 -14.95 24.81 2.40
C ILE A 195 -15.15 23.33 2.04
N PRO A 196 -15.29 22.40 3.01
CA PRO A 196 -15.38 20.97 2.76
C PRO A 196 -16.60 20.57 1.93
N THR A 197 -17.65 21.41 1.92
CA THR A 197 -18.87 21.21 1.13
C THR A 197 -18.81 21.82 -0.27
N SER A 198 -17.70 22.49 -0.64
CA SER A 198 -17.54 23.04 -1.98
C SER A 198 -17.38 21.94 -3.02
N GLN A 199 -17.90 22.15 -4.24
CA GLN A 199 -17.82 21.17 -5.32
C GLN A 199 -16.39 20.73 -5.63
N PRO A 200 -15.39 21.64 -5.77
CA PRO A 200 -14.02 21.23 -6.04
C PRO A 200 -13.41 20.41 -4.91
N ALA A 201 -13.70 20.75 -3.64
CA ALA A 201 -13.22 20.01 -2.48
C ALA A 201 -13.74 18.58 -2.46
N LEU A 202 -15.06 18.41 -2.64
CA LEU A 202 -15.71 17.09 -2.67
C LEU A 202 -15.20 16.22 -3.81
N ILE A 203 -14.99 16.80 -4.99
CA ILE A 203 -14.43 16.08 -6.14
C ILE A 203 -13.00 15.64 -5.84
N VAL A 204 -12.13 16.56 -5.41
CA VAL A 204 -10.71 16.25 -5.16
C VAL A 204 -10.55 15.20 -4.07
N VAL A 205 -11.20 15.38 -2.91
CA VAL A 205 -11.09 14.41 -1.81
C VAL A 205 -11.75 13.07 -2.19
N GLY A 206 -12.89 13.11 -2.87
CA GLY A 206 -13.57 11.91 -3.34
C GLY A 206 -12.73 11.09 -4.33
N VAL A 207 -12.08 11.74 -5.29
CA VAL A 207 -11.16 11.11 -6.26
C VAL A 207 -9.92 10.57 -5.55
N LEU A 208 -9.29 11.35 -4.68
CA LEU A 208 -8.09 10.92 -3.95
C LEU A 208 -8.38 9.72 -3.02
N ASN A 209 -9.52 9.70 -2.35
CA ASN A 209 -9.97 8.54 -1.56
C ASN A 209 -10.25 7.33 -2.45
N ALA A 210 -10.89 7.50 -3.62
CA ALA A 210 -11.08 6.39 -4.56
C ALA A 210 -9.75 5.79 -5.03
N CYS A 211 -8.79 6.63 -5.41
CA CYS A 211 -7.45 6.19 -5.79
C CYS A 211 -6.77 5.45 -4.64
N SER A 212 -6.79 6.03 -3.45
CA SER A 212 -6.19 5.44 -2.26
C SER A 212 -6.81 4.09 -1.89
N ALA A 213 -8.14 3.95 -1.97
CA ALA A 213 -8.84 2.67 -1.75
C ALA A 213 -8.43 1.61 -2.78
N GLY A 214 -8.37 1.97 -4.06
CA GLY A 214 -7.90 1.08 -5.13
C GLY A 214 -6.48 0.59 -4.90
N LEU A 215 -5.60 1.51 -4.50
CA LEU A 215 -4.21 1.21 -4.18
C LEU A 215 -4.11 0.27 -2.95
N LEU A 216 -4.77 0.58 -1.83
CA LEU A 216 -4.78 -0.26 -0.63
C LEU A 216 -5.32 -1.67 -0.90
N ASN A 217 -6.39 -1.77 -1.68
CA ASN A 217 -6.96 -3.07 -2.08
C ASN A 217 -5.98 -3.90 -2.91
N TYR A 218 -5.30 -3.26 -3.88
CA TYR A 218 -4.26 -3.92 -4.66
C TYR A 218 -3.10 -4.38 -3.76
N MET A 219 -2.58 -3.50 -2.89
CA MET A 219 -1.47 -3.85 -1.99
C MET A 219 -1.82 -5.01 -1.06
N ALA A 220 -3.01 -5.01 -0.47
CA ALA A 220 -3.42 -6.08 0.42
C ALA A 220 -3.58 -7.42 -0.31
N LEU A 221 -4.28 -7.43 -1.46
CA LEU A 221 -4.60 -8.67 -2.16
C LEU A 221 -3.41 -9.22 -2.97
N VAL A 222 -2.68 -8.37 -3.66
CA VAL A 222 -1.63 -8.78 -4.60
C VAL A 222 -0.27 -8.81 -3.91
N ASP A 223 0.12 -7.71 -3.26
CA ASP A 223 1.48 -7.55 -2.72
C ASP A 223 1.70 -8.23 -1.36
N LEU A 224 0.64 -8.37 -0.57
CA LEU A 224 0.71 -9.03 0.74
C LEU A 224 0.15 -10.45 0.65
N PHE A 225 -1.14 -10.63 0.34
CA PHE A 225 -1.73 -11.97 0.31
C PHE A 225 -1.13 -12.83 -0.80
N GLY A 226 -1.04 -12.31 -2.03
CA GLY A 226 -0.49 -13.05 -3.16
C GLY A 226 0.95 -13.51 -2.93
N VAL A 227 1.79 -12.67 -2.31
CA VAL A 227 3.20 -13.01 -2.05
C VAL A 227 3.35 -13.97 -0.88
N ASP A 228 2.65 -13.72 0.23
CA ASP A 228 2.84 -14.49 1.46
C ASP A 228 2.07 -15.83 1.46
N PHE A 229 0.84 -15.87 0.93
CA PHE A 229 -0.03 -17.05 1.00
C PHE A 229 0.17 -18.02 -0.15
N LEU A 230 0.54 -17.53 -1.34
CA LEU A 230 0.91 -18.39 -2.48
C LEU A 230 2.40 -18.76 -2.46
N GLY A 231 3.16 -18.24 -1.50
CA GLY A 231 4.57 -18.56 -1.32
C GLY A 231 4.82 -19.95 -0.73
N PRO A 232 5.98 -20.57 -1.03
CA PRO A 232 6.30 -21.94 -0.60
C PRO A 232 6.37 -22.10 0.93
N LYS A 233 6.68 -21.02 1.65
CA LYS A 233 6.77 -21.03 3.13
C LYS A 233 5.44 -21.34 3.81
N LEU A 234 4.31 -20.86 3.25
CA LEU A 234 2.99 -21.07 3.85
C LEU A 234 2.32 -22.33 3.30
N GLN A 235 2.47 -22.59 2.00
CA GLN A 235 1.91 -23.76 1.33
C GLN A 235 2.49 -25.08 1.87
N GLY A 236 3.72 -25.07 2.40
CA GLY A 236 4.34 -26.24 3.02
C GLY A 236 3.81 -26.61 4.40
N ASN A 237 2.98 -25.77 5.06
CA ASN A 237 2.52 -26.02 6.43
C ASN A 237 1.09 -25.53 6.68
N MET A 238 0.13 -26.46 6.56
CA MET A 238 -1.30 -26.18 6.74
C MET A 238 -1.67 -25.58 8.11
N LYS A 239 -0.92 -25.90 9.18
CA LYS A 239 -1.18 -25.33 10.51
C LYS A 239 -0.86 -23.83 10.53
N VAL A 240 0.32 -23.46 10.02
CA VAL A 240 0.74 -22.05 9.93
C VAL A 240 -0.16 -21.28 8.97
N GLN A 241 -0.59 -21.92 7.86
CA GLN A 241 -1.54 -21.34 6.92
C GLN A 241 -2.90 -21.04 7.58
N SER A 242 -3.44 -21.98 8.35
CA SER A 242 -4.70 -21.80 9.08
C SER A 242 -4.58 -20.67 10.12
N MET A 243 -3.48 -20.64 10.88
CA MET A 243 -3.22 -19.56 11.83
C MET A 243 -3.07 -18.19 11.14
N ALA A 244 -2.47 -18.15 9.95
CA ALA A 244 -2.33 -16.92 9.17
C ALA A 244 -3.70 -16.43 8.67
N TYR A 245 -4.60 -17.31 8.23
CA TYR A 245 -5.96 -16.91 7.87
C TYR A 245 -6.75 -16.39 9.07
N VAL A 246 -6.65 -17.04 10.24
CA VAL A 246 -7.28 -16.51 11.47
C VAL A 246 -6.74 -15.11 11.78
N ALA A 247 -5.43 -14.89 11.67
CA ALA A 247 -4.82 -13.58 11.86
C ALA A 247 -5.37 -12.53 10.86
N VAL A 248 -5.51 -12.89 9.57
CA VAL A 248 -6.12 -12.02 8.55
C VAL A 248 -7.54 -11.64 8.93
N PHE A 249 -8.39 -12.61 9.27
CA PHE A 249 -9.79 -12.35 9.63
C PHE A 249 -9.90 -11.52 10.91
N LEU A 250 -9.03 -11.72 11.89
CA LEU A 250 -8.97 -10.89 13.08
C LEU A 250 -8.58 -9.44 12.76
N GLY A 251 -7.59 -9.23 11.89
CA GLY A 251 -7.20 -7.90 11.43
C GLY A 251 -8.32 -7.19 10.68
N ALA A 252 -8.90 -7.87 9.69
CA ALA A 252 -10.00 -7.33 8.89
C ALA A 252 -11.25 -7.06 9.74
N GLY A 253 -11.61 -7.98 10.64
CA GLY A 253 -12.72 -7.83 11.56
C GLY A 253 -12.51 -6.70 12.56
N GLY A 254 -11.32 -6.57 13.14
CA GLY A 254 -10.97 -5.48 14.05
C GLY A 254 -11.10 -4.11 13.40
N MET A 255 -10.57 -3.95 12.19
CA MET A 255 -10.69 -2.70 11.44
C MET A 255 -12.14 -2.42 11.01
N SER A 256 -12.90 -3.44 10.61
CA SER A 256 -14.32 -3.29 10.27
C SER A 256 -15.19 -2.89 11.47
N LEU A 257 -14.85 -3.36 12.67
CA LEU A 257 -15.53 -2.93 13.90
C LEU A 257 -15.20 -1.48 14.24
N MET A 258 -13.94 -1.06 14.08
CA MET A 258 -13.52 0.33 14.27
C MET A 258 -14.26 1.28 13.32
N ALA A 259 -14.52 0.86 12.08
CA ALA A 259 -15.26 1.65 11.10
C ALA A 259 -16.73 1.94 11.50
N LYS A 260 -17.31 1.25 12.50
CA LYS A 260 -18.62 1.63 13.05
C LYS A 260 -18.58 2.87 13.93
N TRP A 261 -17.41 3.14 14.51
CA TRP A 261 -17.23 4.19 15.49
C TRP A 261 -16.47 5.39 14.90
N ALA A 262 -15.64 5.16 13.88
CA ALA A 262 -14.96 6.20 13.10
C ALA A 262 -15.96 7.07 12.32
#